data_AF-A0A7G8GYX2-F1
#
_entry.id   AF-A0A7G8GYX2-F1
#
_cell.length_a   1.000
_cell.length_b   1.000
_cell.length_c   1.000
_cell.angle_alpha   90.00
_cell.angle_beta   90.00
_cell.angle_gamma   90.00
#
_symmetry.space_group_name_H-M   'P 1'
#
loop_
_entity.id
_entity.type
_entity.pdbx_description
1 polymer ?
#
loop_
_entity_poly.entity_id
_entity_poly.type
_entity_poly.pdbx_seq_one_letter_code
_entity_poly.pdbx_strand_id
1 'polypeptide(L)'
;MNIQDTEHRALNHESNGDLESALMLWEKLSSEKPHKWQYFVSRFRCLISINNIPSLLGAIDEAKSYFPNNTNVIKYLADLLCRSGHFKKAESQYIDLLSLESSDWTYEKLCKNDNYRKTIFNLRGIYDASKILPITNLSQDNESTIIDKHFIFVSGLPRAGTTALGSLLRVLLREKLYIFTELTNPYQASCPDSFNPINIQKKLTQMNLINARIKAQGMKTNSPGIPLDDKAIAGYPFIGDKRPMLHYAIPHMQKNFSNSKVDIFHILRDPIDALHSCTKRAENMKDSWDPLRSYEQCSHEYNVMNNFLDEYFNTSQNSANFTVHLIDYNQVFRSRSYIQEKILRKLGLANDLVDHADSFLKKSASFLEGRNLIPRQDILSAYERIIDRSKENAVAQFLE
;
A
#
# COMPACT_ATOMS: atom_id res chain seq x y z
N MET A 1 -5.77 18.71 41.12
CA MET A 1 -5.89 19.01 39.68
C MET A 1 -7.01 18.17 39.10
N ASN A 2 -7.87 18.73 38.26
CA ASN A 2 -9.00 17.98 37.71
C ASN A 2 -8.54 17.22 36.45
N ILE A 3 -8.45 15.89 36.55
CA ILE A 3 -8.00 15.01 35.46
C ILE A 3 -8.99 15.05 34.29
N GLN A 4 -10.30 15.15 34.58
CA GLN A 4 -11.33 15.23 33.54
C GLN A 4 -11.23 16.54 32.76
N ASP A 5 -10.92 17.65 33.45
CA ASP A 5 -10.65 18.94 32.79
C ASP A 5 -9.42 18.87 31.89
N THR A 6 -8.35 18.23 32.37
CA THR A 6 -7.10 18.06 31.60
C THR A 6 -7.33 17.19 30.35
N GLU A 7 -8.09 16.11 30.48
CA GLU A 7 -8.47 15.23 29.36
C GLU A 7 -9.34 15.96 28.33
N HIS A 8 -10.33 16.73 28.80
CA HIS A 8 -11.18 17.53 27.91
C HIS A 8 -10.38 18.58 27.14
N ARG A 9 -9.45 19.26 27.81
CA ARG A 9 -8.54 20.22 27.18
C ARG A 9 -7.64 19.56 26.14
N ALA A 10 -7.07 18.39 26.46
CA ALA A 10 -6.22 17.65 25.52
C ALA A 10 -6.98 17.30 24.24
N LEU A 11 -8.21 16.80 24.37
CA LEU A 11 -9.10 16.50 23.24
C LEU A 11 -9.48 17.76 22.44
N ASN A 12 -9.70 18.89 23.11
CA ASN A 12 -10.00 20.16 22.43
C ASN A 12 -8.79 20.69 21.64
N HIS A 13 -7.57 20.56 22.16
CA HIS A 13 -6.37 20.93 21.41
C HIS A 13 -6.18 20.01 20.19
N GLU A 14 -6.36 18.70 20.36
CA GLU A 14 -6.24 17.71 19.27
C GLU A 14 -7.27 17.98 18.15
N SER A 15 -8.53 18.25 18.50
CA SER A 15 -9.59 18.53 17.53
C SER A 15 -9.41 19.85 16.78
N ASN A 16 -8.76 20.84 17.41
CA ASN A 16 -8.42 22.12 16.79
C ASN A 16 -7.08 22.09 16.02
N GLY A 17 -6.37 20.97 16.03
CA GLY A 17 -5.07 20.81 15.35
C GLY A 17 -3.87 21.39 16.11
N ASP A 18 -4.05 21.81 17.36
CA ASP A 18 -2.97 22.26 18.25
C ASP A 18 -2.30 21.04 18.92
N LEU A 19 -1.59 20.27 18.10
CA LEU A 19 -1.06 18.96 18.47
C LEU A 19 0.07 19.02 19.49
N GLU A 20 0.83 20.12 19.56
CA GLU A 20 1.91 20.31 20.54
C GLU A 20 1.33 20.51 21.95
N SER A 21 0.32 21.37 22.09
CA SER A 21 -0.39 21.54 23.36
C SER A 21 -1.12 20.27 23.78
N ALA A 22 -1.76 19.57 22.83
CA ALA A 22 -2.39 18.27 23.08
C ALA A 22 -1.36 17.25 23.59
N LEU A 23 -0.19 17.16 22.93
CA LEU A 23 0.89 16.27 23.33
C LEU A 23 1.33 16.53 24.77
N MET A 24 1.63 17.78 25.14
CA MET A 24 2.04 18.13 26.51
C MET A 24 1.03 17.65 27.56
N LEU A 25 -0.27 17.79 27.27
CA LEU A 25 -1.33 17.33 28.17
C LEU A 25 -1.42 15.81 28.22
N TRP A 26 -1.28 15.13 27.08
CA TRP A 26 -1.27 13.66 27.03
C TRP A 26 -0.06 13.05 27.74
N GLU A 27 1.12 13.66 27.63
CA GLU A 27 2.33 13.24 28.37
C GLU A 27 2.14 13.32 29.88
N LYS A 28 1.55 14.43 30.33
CA LYS A 28 1.19 14.62 31.73
C LYS A 28 0.16 13.59 32.19
N LEU A 29 -0.90 13.39 31.42
CA LEU A 29 -1.95 12.42 31.74
C LEU A 29 -1.41 10.98 31.79
N SER A 30 -0.52 10.58 30.86
CA SER A 30 0.11 9.26 30.89
C SER A 30 1.03 9.07 32.10
N SER A 31 1.73 10.12 32.53
CA SER A 31 2.58 10.09 33.73
C SER A 31 1.75 10.04 35.03
N GLU A 32 0.66 10.81 35.14
CA GLU A 32 -0.19 10.86 36.33
C GLU A 32 -1.13 9.64 36.45
N LYS A 33 -1.53 9.05 35.32
CA LYS A 33 -2.42 7.88 35.25
C LYS A 33 -1.84 6.80 34.33
N PRO A 34 -0.72 6.17 34.74
CA PRO A 34 -0.01 5.21 33.90
C PRO A 34 -0.79 3.92 33.63
N HIS A 35 -1.88 3.65 34.36
CA HIS A 35 -2.76 2.50 34.13
C HIS A 35 -3.83 2.73 33.03
N LYS A 36 -3.95 3.96 32.50
CA LYS A 36 -4.87 4.27 31.40
C LYS A 36 -4.14 4.23 30.05
N TRP A 37 -4.17 3.07 29.39
CA TRP A 37 -3.46 2.87 28.12
C TRP A 37 -3.93 3.81 27.00
N GLN A 38 -5.17 4.29 27.06
CA GLN A 38 -5.73 5.22 26.07
C GLN A 38 -4.93 6.53 26.01
N TYR A 39 -4.36 6.99 27.13
CA TYR A 39 -3.56 8.22 27.16
C TYR A 39 -2.24 8.05 26.40
N PHE A 40 -1.61 6.88 26.47
CA PHE A 40 -0.44 6.56 25.65
C PHE A 40 -0.79 6.53 24.16
N VAL A 41 -1.95 5.97 23.79
CA VAL A 41 -2.37 5.95 22.38
C VAL A 41 -2.65 7.35 21.85
N SER A 42 -3.28 8.24 22.62
CA SER A 42 -3.46 9.64 22.22
C SER A 42 -2.11 10.38 22.10
N ARG A 43 -1.18 10.14 23.04
CA ARG A 43 0.20 10.64 22.96
C ARG A 43 0.89 10.18 21.68
N PHE A 44 0.79 8.90 21.33
CA PHE A 44 1.36 8.34 20.10
C PHE A 44 0.82 9.01 18.85
N ARG A 45 -0.51 9.22 18.79
CA ARG A 45 -1.14 9.91 17.66
C ARG A 45 -0.58 11.32 17.49
N CYS A 46 -0.47 12.09 18.58
CA CYS A 46 0.12 13.43 18.53
C CYS A 46 1.57 13.39 18.03
N LEU A 47 2.40 12.49 18.57
CA LEU A 47 3.80 12.32 18.16
C LEU A 47 3.94 11.96 16.68
N ILE A 48 3.08 11.09 16.15
CA ILE A 48 3.04 10.75 14.72
C ILE A 48 2.64 11.97 13.90
N SER A 49 1.60 12.70 14.32
CA SER A 49 1.07 13.82 13.57
C SER A 49 2.03 15.02 13.51
N ILE A 50 2.88 15.22 14.52
CA ILE A 50 3.96 16.22 14.50
C ILE A 50 5.30 15.66 13.97
N ASN A 51 5.30 14.43 13.47
CA ASN A 51 6.48 13.74 12.93
C ASN A 51 7.66 13.62 13.92
N ASN A 52 7.39 13.48 15.22
CA ASN A 52 8.42 13.27 16.25
C ASN A 52 8.64 11.78 16.53
N ILE A 53 9.28 11.12 15.56
CA ILE A 53 9.55 9.67 15.59
C ILE A 53 10.46 9.23 16.76
N PRO A 54 11.55 9.95 17.10
CA PRO A 54 12.39 9.56 18.23
C PRO A 54 11.62 9.52 19.56
N SER A 55 10.81 10.55 19.86
CA SER A 55 9.98 10.56 21.06
C SER A 55 8.87 9.50 21.03
N LEU A 56 8.33 9.19 19.85
CA LEU A 56 7.37 8.10 19.67
C LEU A 56 7.98 6.76 20.11
N LEU A 57 9.19 6.44 19.69
CA LEU A 57 9.87 5.18 20.05
C LEU A 57 10.09 5.10 21.57
N GLY A 58 10.53 6.18 22.22
CA GLY A 58 10.68 6.21 23.68
C GLY A 58 9.35 6.02 24.41
N ALA A 59 8.28 6.66 23.93
CA ALA A 59 6.95 6.51 24.52
C ALA A 59 6.37 5.10 24.32
N ILE A 60 6.71 4.42 23.22
CA ILE A 60 6.35 3.02 22.96
C ILE A 60 6.97 2.10 24.02
N ASP A 61 8.28 2.26 24.27
CA ASP A 61 9.00 1.46 25.26
C ASP A 61 8.44 1.70 26.67
N GLU A 62 8.12 2.96 26.99
CA GLU A 62 7.44 3.32 28.24
C GLU A 62 6.08 2.61 28.38
N ALA A 63 5.21 2.68 27.36
CA ALA A 63 3.91 2.02 27.41
C ALA A 63 4.04 0.49 27.56
N LYS A 64 5.03 -0.12 26.91
CA LYS A 64 5.30 -1.56 27.05
C LYS A 64 5.66 -1.93 28.50
N SER A 65 6.40 -1.07 29.20
CA SER A 65 6.77 -1.30 30.61
C SER A 65 5.56 -1.27 31.55
N TYR A 66 4.58 -0.39 31.29
CA TYR A 66 3.36 -0.29 32.10
C TYR A 66 2.30 -1.34 31.74
N PHE A 67 2.30 -1.81 30.49
CA PHE A 67 1.27 -2.70 29.97
C PHE A 67 1.83 -3.95 29.28
N PRO A 68 2.67 -4.75 29.96
CA PRO A 68 3.38 -5.87 29.32
C PRO A 68 2.45 -6.96 28.78
N ASN A 69 1.24 -7.09 29.34
CA ASN A 69 0.25 -8.10 28.97
C ASN A 69 -1.04 -7.51 28.38
N ASN A 70 -1.09 -6.21 28.07
CA ASN A 70 -2.28 -5.61 27.48
C ASN A 70 -2.30 -5.85 25.97
N THR A 71 -3.24 -6.67 25.51
CA THR A 71 -3.35 -7.09 24.11
C THR A 71 -3.54 -5.91 23.14
N ASN A 72 -4.30 -4.89 23.53
CA ASN A 72 -4.51 -3.70 22.70
C ASN A 72 -3.23 -2.87 22.54
N VAL A 73 -2.47 -2.71 23.62
CA VAL A 73 -1.18 -1.99 23.58
C VAL A 73 -0.20 -2.77 22.72
N ILE A 74 0.02 -4.05 22.98
CA ILE A 74 0.97 -4.89 22.24
C ILE A 74 0.65 -4.89 20.75
N LYS A 75 -0.63 -5.06 20.39
CA LYS A 75 -1.06 -5.01 18.99
C LYS A 75 -0.79 -3.64 18.36
N TYR A 76 -1.08 -2.55 19.08
CA TYR A 76 -0.83 -1.20 18.58
C TYR A 76 0.67 -0.94 18.39
N LEU A 77 1.51 -1.39 19.32
CA LEU A 77 2.96 -1.32 19.20
C LEU A 77 3.48 -2.11 18.00
N ALA A 78 3.00 -3.34 17.80
CA ALA A 78 3.35 -4.17 16.66
C ALA A 78 3.02 -3.47 15.33
N ASP A 79 1.82 -2.88 15.23
CA ASP A 79 1.38 -2.12 14.06
C ASP A 79 2.26 -0.88 13.82
N LEU A 80 2.64 -0.14 14.87
CA LEU A 80 3.53 1.02 14.75
C LEU A 80 4.93 0.63 14.27
N LEU A 81 5.51 -0.42 14.86
CA LEU A 81 6.82 -0.95 14.47
C LEU A 81 6.82 -1.42 13.01
N CYS A 82 5.74 -2.07 12.56
CA CYS A 82 5.58 -2.45 11.16
C CYS A 82 5.49 -1.22 10.25
N ARG A 83 4.69 -0.22 10.65
CA ARG A 83 4.53 1.04 9.92
C ARG A 83 5.81 1.87 9.85
N SER A 84 6.76 1.69 10.76
CA SER A 84 8.07 2.35 10.72
C SER A 84 9.19 1.48 10.10
N GLY A 85 8.87 0.28 9.61
CA GLY A 85 9.85 -0.61 8.97
C GLY A 85 10.65 -1.51 9.93
N HIS A 86 10.36 -1.52 11.23
CA HIS A 86 10.98 -2.39 12.22
C HIS A 86 10.34 -3.79 12.27
N PHE A 87 10.32 -4.48 11.13
CA PHE A 87 9.55 -5.74 10.96
C PHE A 87 9.93 -6.84 11.96
N LYS A 88 11.21 -7.03 12.29
CA LYS A 88 11.64 -8.05 13.27
C LYS A 88 11.06 -7.78 14.66
N LYS A 89 11.05 -6.51 15.09
CA LYS A 89 10.45 -6.11 16.38
C LYS A 89 8.93 -6.25 16.33
N ALA A 90 8.31 -5.87 15.21
CA ALA A 90 6.87 -6.03 15.00
C ALA A 90 6.44 -7.50 15.10
N GLU A 91 7.17 -8.41 14.45
CA GLU A 91 6.91 -9.85 14.52
C GLU A 91 6.99 -10.38 15.96
N SER A 92 8.03 -10.01 16.70
CA SER A 92 8.13 -10.38 18.12
C SER A 92 6.91 -9.93 18.91
N GLN A 93 6.41 -8.71 18.69
CA GLN A 93 5.20 -8.25 19.38
C GLN A 93 3.93 -9.01 18.97
N TYR A 94 3.81 -9.42 17.71
CA TYR A 94 2.70 -10.28 17.29
C TYR A 94 2.79 -11.70 17.87
N ILE A 95 4.00 -12.24 18.04
CA ILE A 95 4.21 -13.53 18.71
C ILE A 95 3.87 -13.42 20.20
N ASP A 96 4.34 -12.37 20.87
CA ASP A 96 3.97 -12.07 22.27
C ASP A 96 2.45 -12.03 22.41
N LEU A 97 1.75 -11.34 21.50
CA LEU A 97 0.29 -11.23 21.49
C LEU A 97 -0.43 -12.59 21.36
N LEU A 98 0.10 -13.53 20.57
CA LEU A 98 -0.45 -14.88 20.46
C LEU A 98 -0.17 -15.76 21.68
N SER A 99 0.90 -15.46 22.41
CA SER A 99 1.33 -16.25 23.57
C SER A 99 0.58 -15.92 24.87
N LEU A 100 -0.15 -14.79 24.91
CA LEU A 100 -0.88 -14.37 26.09
C LEU A 100 -2.18 -15.16 26.26
N GLU A 101 -2.36 -15.79 27.43
CA GLU A 101 -3.59 -16.52 27.77
C GLU A 101 -4.85 -15.65 27.70
N SER A 102 -4.72 -14.36 28.03
CA SER A 102 -5.82 -13.39 27.98
C SER A 102 -6.07 -12.83 26.57
N SER A 103 -5.37 -13.32 25.55
CA SER A 103 -5.48 -12.80 24.19
C SER A 103 -6.71 -13.33 23.49
N ASP A 104 -7.53 -12.42 22.97
CA ASP A 104 -8.57 -12.77 22.02
C ASP A 104 -8.02 -12.89 20.59
N TRP A 105 -6.75 -12.54 20.37
CA TRP A 105 -6.10 -12.65 19.07
C TRP A 105 -5.69 -14.08 18.79
N THR A 106 -6.24 -14.64 17.71
CA THR A 106 -5.83 -15.92 17.16
C THR A 106 -4.89 -15.71 15.97
N TYR A 107 -4.15 -16.76 15.60
CA TYR A 107 -3.35 -16.74 14.37
C TYR A 107 -4.19 -16.36 13.14
N GLU A 108 -5.42 -16.85 13.07
CA GLU A 108 -6.35 -16.53 11.99
C GLU A 108 -6.72 -15.03 11.96
N LYS A 109 -7.01 -14.42 13.13
CA LYS A 109 -7.26 -12.98 13.23
C LYS A 109 -6.04 -12.16 12.81
N LEU A 110 -4.83 -12.58 13.19
CA LEU A 110 -3.60 -11.92 12.77
C LEU A 110 -3.35 -12.05 11.26
N CYS A 111 -3.63 -13.21 10.67
CA CYS A 111 -3.49 -13.41 9.22
C CYS A 111 -4.41 -12.53 8.38
N LYS A 112 -5.48 -11.98 8.97
CA LYS A 112 -6.37 -10.99 8.39
C LYS A 112 -5.92 -9.54 8.65
N ASN A 113 -4.94 -9.31 9.52
CA ASN A 113 -4.35 -8.00 9.79
C ASN A 113 -3.29 -7.65 8.72
N ASP A 114 -3.47 -6.52 8.07
CA ASP A 114 -2.60 -6.06 6.97
C ASP A 114 -1.14 -5.80 7.42
N ASN A 115 -0.93 -5.23 8.60
CA ASN A 115 0.41 -4.97 9.15
C ASN A 115 1.14 -6.26 9.55
N TYR A 116 0.42 -7.25 10.07
CA TYR A 116 0.99 -8.57 10.31
C TYR A 116 1.43 -9.21 8.98
N ARG A 117 0.55 -9.26 7.97
CA ARG A 117 0.89 -9.80 6.64
C ARG A 117 2.10 -9.08 6.05
N LYS A 118 2.11 -7.74 6.07
CA LYS A 118 3.24 -6.91 5.64
C LYS A 118 4.54 -7.30 6.36
N THR A 119 4.48 -7.49 7.67
CA THR A 119 5.63 -7.91 8.49
C THR A 119 6.19 -9.25 8.00
N ILE A 120 5.31 -10.25 7.84
CA ILE A 120 5.71 -11.59 7.40
C ILE A 120 6.30 -11.55 5.98
N PHE A 121 5.68 -10.81 5.05
CA PHE A 121 6.21 -10.64 3.70
C PHE A 121 7.59 -9.98 3.67
N ASN A 122 7.81 -8.95 4.49
CA ASN A 122 9.09 -8.25 4.52
C ASN A 122 10.22 -9.06 5.19
N LEU A 123 9.87 -9.99 6.08
CA LEU A 123 10.86 -10.83 6.76
C LEU A 123 11.21 -12.11 6.00
N ARG A 124 10.23 -12.70 5.31
CA ARG A 124 10.37 -14.04 4.70
C ARG A 124 10.43 -14.00 3.17
N GLY A 125 10.12 -12.86 2.53
CA GLY A 125 9.90 -12.82 1.08
C GLY A 125 8.49 -13.27 0.69
N ILE A 126 8.10 -12.96 -0.55
CA ILE A 126 6.70 -13.05 -0.98
C ILE A 126 6.23 -14.50 -1.12
N TYR A 127 7.00 -15.35 -1.79
CA TYR A 127 6.60 -16.74 -2.02
C TYR A 127 6.56 -17.55 -0.72
N ASP A 128 7.56 -17.42 0.14
CA ASP A 128 7.61 -18.15 1.41
C ASP A 128 6.54 -17.68 2.39
N ALA A 129 6.32 -16.37 2.51
CA ALA A 129 5.20 -15.85 3.28
C ALA A 129 3.84 -16.35 2.75
N SER A 130 3.68 -16.45 1.43
CA SER A 130 2.43 -16.92 0.80
C SER A 130 2.11 -18.39 1.07
N LYS A 131 3.09 -19.20 1.51
CA LYS A 131 2.88 -20.60 1.93
C LYS A 131 2.25 -20.71 3.31
N ILE A 132 2.55 -19.75 4.21
CA ILE A 132 2.09 -19.79 5.61
C ILE A 132 0.91 -18.85 5.88
N LEU A 133 0.77 -17.79 5.08
CA LEU A 133 -0.36 -16.88 5.16
C LEU A 133 -1.53 -17.46 4.37
N PRO A 134 -2.72 -17.60 4.97
CA PRO A 134 -3.90 -18.06 4.25
C PRO A 134 -4.28 -17.08 3.15
N ILE A 135 -4.89 -17.62 2.10
CA ILE A 135 -5.51 -16.84 1.03
C ILE A 135 -6.70 -16.10 1.65
N THR A 136 -6.61 -14.78 1.72
CA THR A 136 -7.74 -13.94 2.15
C THR A 136 -8.59 -13.64 0.92
N ASN A 137 -9.60 -14.47 0.65
CA ASN A 137 -10.57 -14.22 -0.42
C ASN A 137 -11.72 -13.32 0.08
N LEU A 138 -12.17 -12.42 -0.79
CA LEU A 138 -13.50 -11.82 -0.69
C LEU A 138 -14.48 -12.83 -1.30
N SER A 139 -15.07 -13.69 -0.45
CA SER A 139 -16.18 -14.63 -0.73
C SER A 139 -16.05 -15.50 -2.00
N GLN A 140 -15.90 -16.82 -1.82
CA GLN A 140 -16.06 -17.84 -2.89
C GLN A 140 -17.51 -18.32 -3.05
N ASP A 141 -18.48 -17.55 -2.55
CA ASP A 141 -19.87 -17.96 -2.60
C ASP A 141 -20.42 -17.58 -3.99
N ASN A 142 -20.54 -18.60 -4.85
CA ASN A 142 -21.20 -18.69 -6.17
C ASN A 142 -20.26 -18.94 -7.36
N GLU A 143 -20.78 -19.63 -8.38
CA GLU A 143 -20.13 -19.73 -9.70
C GLU A 143 -19.82 -18.32 -10.24
N SER A 144 -18.56 -18.08 -10.62
CA SER A 144 -18.13 -16.76 -11.06
C SER A 144 -18.81 -16.37 -12.37
N THR A 145 -19.48 -15.21 -12.37
CA THR A 145 -20.17 -14.69 -13.56
C THR A 145 -19.26 -13.84 -14.46
N ILE A 146 -17.96 -13.73 -14.14
CA ILE A 146 -17.00 -12.83 -14.81
C ILE A 146 -15.74 -13.60 -15.26
N ILE A 147 -15.91 -14.82 -15.77
CA ILE A 147 -14.79 -15.65 -16.23
C ILE A 147 -14.26 -15.17 -17.59
N ASP A 148 -15.11 -14.55 -18.43
CA ASP A 148 -14.78 -14.18 -19.81
C ASP A 148 -14.07 -12.82 -19.97
N LYS A 149 -13.71 -12.16 -18.87
CA LYS A 149 -13.01 -10.87 -18.92
C LYS A 149 -11.49 -11.06 -18.96
N HIS A 150 -10.82 -10.11 -19.60
CA HIS A 150 -9.37 -9.96 -19.48
C HIS A 150 -9.06 -8.97 -18.35
N PHE A 151 -8.42 -9.48 -17.29
CA PHE A 151 -8.07 -8.68 -16.12
C PHE A 151 -6.75 -7.92 -16.32
N ILE A 152 -6.78 -6.60 -16.14
CA ILE A 152 -5.59 -5.73 -16.23
C ILE A 152 -5.28 -5.15 -14.86
N PHE A 153 -4.06 -5.29 -14.38
CA PHE A 153 -3.64 -4.64 -13.14
C PHE A 153 -2.51 -3.67 -13.39
N VAL A 154 -2.49 -2.58 -12.62
CA VAL A 154 -1.33 -1.69 -12.55
C VAL A 154 -0.70 -1.82 -11.17
N SER A 155 0.54 -2.30 -11.15
CA SER A 155 1.35 -2.56 -9.96
C SER A 155 2.63 -1.75 -9.97
N GLY A 156 3.35 -1.76 -8.85
CA GLY A 156 4.63 -1.07 -8.65
C GLY A 156 4.75 -0.59 -7.20
N LEU A 157 5.94 -0.14 -6.82
CA LEU A 157 6.11 0.59 -5.56
C LEU A 157 5.20 1.83 -5.55
N PRO A 158 4.62 2.23 -4.42
CA PRO A 158 4.04 3.54 -4.28
C PRO A 158 5.06 4.60 -4.68
N ARG A 159 4.58 5.66 -5.32
CA ARG A 159 5.41 6.73 -5.90
C ARG A 159 6.22 6.34 -7.14
N ALA A 160 6.11 5.10 -7.62
CA ALA A 160 6.68 4.69 -8.92
C ALA A 160 5.81 5.10 -10.13
N GLY A 161 4.73 5.86 -9.96
CA GLY A 161 3.91 6.33 -11.08
C GLY A 161 2.70 5.48 -11.44
N THR A 162 2.31 4.53 -10.59
CA THR A 162 1.16 3.64 -10.81
C THR A 162 -0.14 4.39 -11.18
N THR A 163 -0.44 5.53 -10.54
CA THR A 163 -1.61 6.35 -10.89
C THR A 163 -1.50 6.97 -12.29
N ALA A 164 -0.31 7.42 -12.69
CA ALA A 164 -0.09 7.97 -14.02
C ALA A 164 -0.20 6.87 -15.08
N LEU A 165 0.34 5.68 -14.81
CA LEU A 165 0.23 4.52 -15.70
C LEU A 165 -1.23 4.06 -15.85
N GLY A 166 -1.98 3.96 -14.75
CA GLY A 166 -3.42 3.66 -14.81
C GLY A 166 -4.21 4.70 -15.61
N SER A 167 -3.83 5.98 -15.52
CA SER A 167 -4.44 7.05 -16.32
C SER A 167 -4.09 6.93 -17.80
N LEU A 168 -2.83 6.59 -18.13
CA LEU A 168 -2.40 6.31 -19.50
C LEU A 168 -3.19 5.15 -20.10
N LEU A 169 -3.36 4.04 -19.38
CA LEU A 169 -4.15 2.90 -19.85
C LEU A 169 -5.61 3.28 -20.12
N ARG A 170 -6.23 4.12 -19.27
CA ARG A 170 -7.59 4.64 -19.53
C ARG A 170 -7.68 5.47 -20.81
N VAL A 171 -6.63 6.23 -21.11
CA VAL A 171 -6.56 7.04 -22.35
C VAL A 171 -6.40 6.14 -23.57
N LEU A 172 -5.45 5.19 -23.53
CA LEU A 172 -5.19 4.25 -24.63
C LEU A 172 -6.39 3.36 -24.92
N LEU A 173 -7.02 2.83 -23.86
CA LEU A 173 -8.09 1.83 -23.92
C LEU A 173 -9.45 2.45 -23.63
N ARG A 174 -9.66 3.71 -24.07
CA ARG A 174 -10.93 4.41 -23.94
C ARG A 174 -12.07 3.50 -24.40
N GLU A 175 -13.13 3.42 -23.60
CA GLU A 175 -14.33 2.58 -23.83
C GLU A 175 -14.07 1.06 -23.85
N LYS A 176 -12.82 0.61 -23.67
CA LYS A 176 -12.42 -0.82 -23.62
C LYS A 176 -11.94 -1.28 -22.25
N LEU A 177 -11.41 -0.37 -21.42
CA LEU A 177 -10.95 -0.66 -20.06
C LEU A 177 -11.80 0.04 -19.00
N TYR A 178 -12.29 -0.75 -18.04
CA TYR A 178 -12.74 -0.25 -16.73
C TYR A 178 -11.70 -0.59 -15.66
N ILE A 179 -10.93 0.39 -15.20
CA ILE A 179 -9.90 0.18 -14.16
C ILE A 179 -10.28 0.89 -12.87
N PHE A 180 -10.43 0.14 -11.78
CA PHE A 180 -10.61 0.66 -10.44
C PHE A 180 -9.31 1.27 -9.89
N THR A 181 -9.41 1.95 -8.77
CA THR A 181 -8.24 2.49 -8.06
C THR A 181 -8.28 1.99 -6.63
N GLU A 182 -7.33 1.12 -6.30
CA GLU A 182 -7.15 0.54 -4.97
C GLU A 182 -8.45 -0.09 -4.46
N LEU A 183 -9.14 -0.84 -5.35
CA LEU A 183 -10.36 -1.55 -5.00
C LEU A 183 -10.10 -2.50 -3.84
N THR A 184 -8.90 -3.06 -3.74
CA THR A 184 -8.50 -4.04 -2.72
C THR A 184 -7.23 -3.63 -1.99
N ASN A 185 -7.09 -4.02 -0.72
CA ASN A 185 -5.88 -3.73 0.05
C ASN A 185 -4.67 -4.50 -0.54
N PRO A 186 -3.47 -3.89 -0.74
CA PRO A 186 -2.24 -4.52 -1.24
C PRO A 186 -1.89 -5.92 -0.71
N TYR A 187 -2.28 -6.29 0.50
CA TYR A 187 -1.96 -7.58 1.10
C TYR A 187 -3.03 -8.67 0.91
N GLN A 188 -4.16 -8.34 0.26
CA GLN A 188 -5.29 -9.24 0.03
C GLN A 188 -5.38 -9.70 -1.42
N ALA A 189 -5.61 -10.97 -1.67
CA ALA A 189 -5.76 -11.47 -3.03
C ALA A 189 -7.10 -11.04 -3.65
N SER A 190 -7.07 -10.60 -4.90
CA SER A 190 -8.28 -10.46 -5.70
C SER A 190 -8.63 -11.81 -6.34
N CYS A 191 -9.86 -11.94 -6.79
CA CYS A 191 -10.37 -13.02 -7.65
C CYS A 191 -11.28 -12.39 -8.73
N PRO A 192 -11.68 -13.13 -9.77
CA PRO A 192 -12.65 -12.63 -10.76
C PRO A 192 -13.90 -12.00 -10.12
N ASP A 193 -14.45 -12.62 -9.07
CA ASP A 193 -15.65 -12.13 -8.37
C ASP A 193 -15.42 -10.87 -7.53
N SER A 194 -14.17 -10.48 -7.28
CA SER A 194 -13.86 -9.17 -6.70
C SER A 194 -14.34 -8.03 -7.60
N PHE A 195 -14.55 -8.30 -8.89
CA PHE A 195 -15.05 -7.36 -9.88
C PHE A 195 -16.54 -7.55 -10.21
N ASN A 196 -17.24 -8.41 -9.47
CA ASN A 196 -18.68 -8.52 -9.58
C ASN A 196 -19.35 -7.22 -9.10
N PRO A 197 -20.26 -6.60 -9.88
CA PRO A 197 -20.88 -5.34 -9.51
C PRO A 197 -21.52 -5.34 -8.11
N ILE A 198 -22.13 -6.46 -7.69
CA ILE A 198 -22.70 -6.63 -6.34
C ILE A 198 -21.60 -6.53 -5.27
N ASN A 199 -20.47 -7.20 -5.49
CA ASN A 199 -19.35 -7.19 -4.54
C ASN A 199 -18.66 -5.84 -4.49
N ILE A 200 -18.50 -5.17 -5.64
CA ILE A 200 -17.97 -3.81 -5.71
C ILE A 200 -18.92 -2.86 -4.97
N GLN A 201 -20.23 -2.93 -5.20
CA GLN A 201 -21.22 -2.07 -4.53
C GLN A 201 -21.22 -2.28 -3.01
N LYS A 202 -21.16 -3.53 -2.53
CA LYS A 202 -21.00 -3.84 -1.11
C LYS A 202 -19.75 -3.15 -0.54
N LYS A 203 -18.63 -3.22 -1.27
CA LYS A 203 -17.37 -2.62 -0.84
C LYS A 203 -17.40 -1.10 -0.84
N LEU A 204 -17.93 -0.48 -1.88
CA LEU A 204 -18.10 0.97 -1.93
C LEU A 204 -19.01 1.46 -0.80
N THR A 205 -20.07 0.72 -0.49
CA THR A 205 -20.97 1.03 0.64
C THR A 205 -20.21 0.99 1.96
N GLN A 206 -19.42 -0.06 2.20
CA GLN A 206 -18.57 -0.15 3.40
C GLN A 206 -17.55 0.98 3.48
N MET A 207 -16.87 1.29 2.37
CA MET A 207 -15.92 2.40 2.29
C MET A 207 -16.60 3.74 2.58
N ASN A 208 -17.79 3.98 2.02
CA ASN A 208 -18.56 5.20 2.26
C ASN A 208 -18.98 5.33 3.73
N LEU A 209 -19.38 4.23 4.38
CA LEU A 209 -19.69 4.22 5.82
C LEU A 209 -18.45 4.54 6.68
N ILE A 210 -17.30 3.98 6.33
CA ILE A 210 -16.03 4.27 7.01
C ILE A 210 -15.65 5.74 6.81
N ASN A 211 -15.72 6.24 5.58
CA ASN A 211 -15.40 7.63 5.26
C ASN A 211 -16.37 8.61 5.94
N ALA A 212 -17.65 8.28 6.04
CA ALA A 212 -18.61 9.07 6.80
C ALA A 212 -18.23 9.15 8.29
N ARG A 213 -17.77 8.04 8.89
CA ARG A 213 -17.27 8.02 10.27
C ARG A 213 -15.99 8.84 10.44
N ILE A 214 -15.03 8.72 9.52
CA ILE A 214 -13.78 9.49 9.52
C ILE A 214 -14.10 10.99 9.40
N LYS A 215 -15.01 11.37 8.49
CA LYS A 215 -15.44 12.76 8.31
C LYS A 215 -16.17 13.30 9.55
N ALA A 216 -16.99 12.48 10.21
CA ALA A 216 -17.61 12.85 11.48
C ALA A 216 -16.58 13.08 12.61
N GLN A 217 -15.37 12.53 12.48
CA GLN A 217 -14.24 12.77 13.38
C GLN A 217 -13.35 13.95 12.95
N GLY A 218 -13.80 14.77 11.98
CA GLY A 218 -13.07 15.95 11.51
C GLY A 218 -11.88 15.62 10.58
N MET A 219 -11.67 14.35 10.23
CA MET A 219 -10.56 13.92 9.39
C MET A 219 -10.93 14.01 7.90
N LYS A 220 -9.97 14.42 7.05
CA LYS A 220 -10.15 14.50 5.59
C LYS A 220 -10.21 13.10 4.97
N THR A 221 -11.18 12.86 4.09
CA THR A 221 -11.29 11.62 3.31
C THR A 221 -11.06 11.89 1.82
N ASN A 222 -10.21 11.08 1.19
CA ASN A 222 -10.02 11.10 -0.27
C ASN A 222 -10.86 9.97 -0.89
N SER A 223 -12.15 10.21 -1.12
CA SER A 223 -13.02 9.19 -1.72
C SER A 223 -13.43 9.61 -3.12
N PRO A 224 -12.99 8.89 -4.17
CA PRO A 224 -13.60 9.05 -5.49
C PRO A 224 -14.98 8.39 -5.44
N GLY A 225 -16.03 9.21 -5.40
CA GLY A 225 -17.39 8.76 -5.67
C GLY A 225 -17.49 8.44 -7.16
N ILE A 226 -17.26 7.19 -7.54
CA ILE A 226 -17.56 6.73 -8.90
C ILE A 226 -18.94 6.05 -8.81
N PRO A 227 -19.98 6.59 -9.46
CA PRO A 227 -21.23 5.86 -9.62
C PRO A 227 -20.95 4.57 -10.37
N LEU A 228 -21.28 3.43 -9.77
CA LEU A 228 -21.32 2.15 -10.49
C LEU A 228 -22.60 2.14 -11.32
N ASP A 229 -22.46 2.10 -12.64
CA ASP A 229 -23.52 1.64 -13.51
C ASP A 229 -23.19 0.20 -13.90
N ASP A 230 -24.02 -0.75 -13.46
CA ASP A 230 -23.85 -2.18 -13.75
C ASP A 230 -23.81 -2.45 -15.27
N LYS A 231 -24.54 -1.64 -16.06
CA LYS A 231 -24.49 -1.70 -17.54
C LYS A 231 -23.15 -1.21 -18.08
N ALA A 232 -22.49 -0.29 -17.38
CA ALA A 232 -21.17 0.17 -17.79
C ALA A 232 -20.14 -0.96 -17.68
N ILE A 233 -20.07 -1.70 -16.57
CA ILE A 233 -19.04 -2.74 -16.36
C ILE A 233 -19.15 -3.89 -17.37
N ALA A 234 -20.38 -4.34 -17.69
CA ALA A 234 -20.60 -5.46 -18.61
C ALA A 234 -20.04 -5.21 -20.01
N GLY A 235 -20.04 -3.95 -20.48
CA GLY A 235 -19.58 -3.59 -21.82
C GLY A 235 -18.06 -3.59 -22.03
N TYR A 236 -17.25 -3.57 -20.97
CA TYR A 236 -15.80 -3.48 -21.11
C TYR A 236 -15.14 -4.85 -21.29
N PRO A 237 -14.38 -5.12 -22.37
CA PRO A 237 -13.61 -6.36 -22.52
C PRO A 237 -12.46 -6.47 -21.50
N PHE A 238 -11.93 -5.34 -21.05
CA PHE A 238 -10.90 -5.29 -20.02
C PHE A 238 -11.45 -4.70 -18.72
N ILE A 239 -11.13 -5.34 -17.60
CA ILE A 239 -11.47 -4.85 -16.26
C ILE A 239 -10.26 -4.98 -15.35
N GLY A 240 -10.13 -4.13 -14.34
CA GLY A 240 -8.85 -4.08 -13.65
C GLY A 240 -8.79 -3.25 -12.39
N ASP A 241 -7.65 -3.29 -11.71
CA ASP A 241 -7.38 -2.42 -10.56
C ASP A 241 -5.97 -1.82 -10.64
N LYS A 242 -5.87 -0.51 -10.39
CA LYS A 242 -4.59 0.15 -10.14
C LYS A 242 -4.30 0.04 -8.65
N ARG A 243 -3.31 -0.79 -8.31
CA ARG A 243 -3.02 -1.15 -6.92
C ARG A 243 -1.51 -1.18 -6.68
N PRO A 244 -0.93 -0.14 -6.05
CA PRO A 244 0.46 -0.17 -5.62
C PRO A 244 0.71 -1.36 -4.69
N MET A 245 1.93 -1.90 -4.70
CA MET A 245 2.32 -3.09 -3.91
C MET A 245 1.49 -4.36 -4.19
N LEU A 246 0.84 -4.48 -5.36
CA LEU A 246 0.08 -5.69 -5.70
C LEU A 246 0.93 -6.97 -5.66
N HIS A 247 2.25 -6.86 -5.81
CA HIS A 247 3.17 -8.00 -5.77
C HIS A 247 3.04 -8.87 -4.52
N TYR A 248 2.64 -8.33 -3.36
CA TYR A 248 2.37 -9.13 -2.17
C TYR A 248 1.22 -10.13 -2.33
N ALA A 249 0.28 -9.85 -3.22
CA ALA A 249 -0.88 -10.67 -3.46
C ALA A 249 -0.73 -11.59 -4.69
N ILE A 250 0.31 -11.43 -5.50
CA ILE A 250 0.45 -12.12 -6.79
C ILE A 250 0.41 -13.66 -6.64
N PRO A 251 1.15 -14.31 -5.72
CA PRO A 251 1.10 -15.78 -5.63
C PRO A 251 -0.29 -16.33 -5.31
N HIS A 252 -1.08 -15.60 -4.51
CA HIS A 252 -2.47 -15.98 -4.22
C HIS A 252 -3.40 -15.64 -5.39
N MET A 253 -3.17 -14.53 -6.09
CA MET A 253 -3.91 -14.19 -7.30
C MET A 253 -3.69 -15.19 -8.44
N GLN A 254 -2.47 -15.72 -8.63
CA GLN A 254 -2.21 -16.76 -9.62
C GLN A 254 -3.10 -17.99 -9.41
N LYS A 255 -3.37 -18.35 -8.14
CA LYS A 255 -4.31 -19.42 -7.80
C LYS A 255 -5.76 -19.03 -8.06
N ASN A 256 -6.14 -17.81 -7.67
CA ASN A 256 -7.52 -17.32 -7.80
C ASN A 256 -7.95 -17.04 -9.26
N PHE A 257 -7.01 -16.72 -10.13
CA PHE A 257 -7.23 -16.41 -11.55
C PHE A 257 -6.72 -17.53 -12.48
N SER A 258 -6.61 -18.77 -11.99
CA SER A 258 -6.05 -19.88 -12.78
C SER A 258 -6.76 -20.12 -14.12
N ASN A 259 -8.05 -19.78 -14.19
CA ASN A 259 -8.90 -19.92 -15.38
C ASN A 259 -9.19 -18.60 -16.10
N SER A 260 -8.49 -17.52 -15.77
CA SER A 260 -8.75 -16.19 -16.33
C SER A 260 -7.47 -15.59 -16.90
N LYS A 261 -7.61 -14.77 -17.94
CA LYS A 261 -6.47 -14.03 -18.50
C LYS A 261 -6.18 -12.80 -17.63
N VAL A 262 -4.93 -12.66 -17.21
CA VAL A 262 -4.43 -11.59 -16.34
C VAL A 262 -3.14 -11.02 -16.89
N ASP A 263 -3.12 -9.70 -17.12
CA ASP A 263 -1.92 -8.93 -17.43
C ASP A 263 -1.67 -7.88 -16.33
N ILE A 264 -0.50 -7.96 -15.68
CA ILE A 264 -0.07 -7.02 -14.65
C ILE A 264 1.01 -6.12 -15.22
N PHE A 265 0.72 -4.84 -15.40
CA PHE A 265 1.71 -3.82 -15.75
C PHE A 265 2.39 -3.30 -14.47
N HIS A 266 3.59 -3.80 -14.20
CA HIS A 266 4.38 -3.48 -13.02
C HIS A 266 5.39 -2.38 -13.34
N ILE A 267 5.12 -1.15 -12.88
CA ILE A 267 5.99 -0.01 -13.14
C ILE A 267 7.19 0.02 -12.21
N LEU A 268 8.37 0.13 -12.80
CA LEU A 268 9.65 0.29 -12.15
C LEU A 268 10.12 1.73 -12.32
N ARG A 269 10.56 2.33 -11.21
CA ARG A 269 11.13 3.67 -11.16
C ARG A 269 12.45 3.58 -10.42
N ASP A 270 13.36 4.48 -10.77
CA ASP A 270 14.60 4.66 -10.02
C ASP A 270 14.32 4.70 -8.50
N PRO A 271 15.02 3.88 -7.70
CA PRO A 271 14.74 3.73 -6.28
C PRO A 271 14.96 5.02 -5.52
N ILE A 272 16.03 5.77 -5.81
CA ILE A 272 16.36 7.02 -5.11
C ILE A 272 15.22 8.04 -5.32
N ASP A 273 14.73 8.13 -6.55
CA ASP A 273 13.59 8.95 -6.96
C ASP A 273 12.29 8.58 -6.22
N ALA A 274 12.05 7.28 -6.04
CA ALA A 274 10.87 6.77 -5.36
C ALA A 274 10.97 7.02 -3.84
N LEU A 275 12.13 6.73 -3.23
CA LEU A 275 12.41 6.99 -1.81
C LEU A 275 12.29 8.48 -1.47
N HIS A 276 12.89 9.35 -2.28
CA HIS A 276 12.75 10.79 -2.11
C HIS A 276 11.29 11.24 -2.20
N SER A 277 10.51 10.68 -3.13
CA SER A 277 9.08 10.97 -3.20
C SER A 277 8.28 10.40 -2.02
N CYS A 278 8.67 9.27 -1.41
CA CYS A 278 8.06 8.78 -0.18
C CYS A 278 8.30 9.78 0.95
N THR A 279 9.57 10.11 1.21
CA THR A 279 10.00 10.96 2.33
C THR A 279 9.37 12.34 2.25
N LYS A 280 9.40 12.99 1.08
CA LYS A 280 8.79 14.32 0.91
C LYS A 280 7.29 14.34 1.25
N ARG A 281 6.57 13.24 1.05
CA ARG A 281 5.14 13.14 1.41
C ARG A 281 4.95 12.82 2.88
N ALA A 282 5.79 11.96 3.46
CA ALA A 282 5.75 11.65 4.89
C ALA A 282 6.04 12.88 5.75
N GLU A 283 6.95 13.74 5.31
CA GLU A 283 7.28 15.01 5.99
C GLU A 283 6.24 16.12 5.77
N ASN A 284 5.34 15.95 4.79
CA ASN A 284 4.29 16.93 4.52
C ASN A 284 3.06 16.64 5.39
N MET A 285 2.95 17.32 6.52
CA MET A 285 1.79 17.20 7.44
C MET A 285 0.42 17.51 6.81
N LYS A 286 0.38 18.17 5.65
CA LYS A 286 -0.87 18.43 4.90
C LYS A 286 -1.26 17.30 3.96
N ASP A 287 -0.35 16.35 3.72
CA ASP A 287 -0.60 15.18 2.90
C ASP A 287 -1.31 14.09 3.73
N SER A 288 -2.10 13.23 3.08
CA SER A 288 -2.71 12.07 3.71
C SER A 288 -1.76 10.86 3.75
N TRP A 289 -0.47 11.09 3.52
CA TRP A 289 0.55 10.05 3.51
C TRP A 289 0.93 9.71 4.96
N ASP A 290 1.18 8.44 5.23
CA ASP A 290 1.56 8.00 6.56
C ASP A 290 2.92 8.60 6.94
N PRO A 291 3.03 9.40 8.03
CA PRO A 291 4.29 9.99 8.47
C PRO A 291 5.33 8.95 8.88
N LEU A 292 4.89 7.75 9.28
CA LEU A 292 5.80 6.65 9.63
C LEU A 292 6.45 6.00 8.40
N ARG A 293 5.95 6.32 7.20
CA ARG A 293 6.40 5.75 5.93
C ARG A 293 7.65 6.44 5.41
N SER A 294 8.71 6.37 6.21
CA SER A 294 10.03 6.96 5.95
C SER A 294 10.75 6.26 4.78
N TYR A 295 11.92 6.78 4.42
CA TYR A 295 12.79 6.13 3.43
C TYR A 295 13.16 4.69 3.86
N GLU A 296 13.31 4.40 5.16
CA GLU A 296 13.69 3.06 5.62
C GLU A 296 12.63 2.04 5.26
N GLN A 297 11.36 2.36 5.54
CA GLN A 297 10.26 1.47 5.19
C GLN A 297 10.11 1.34 3.67
N CYS A 298 10.19 2.43 2.90
CA CYS A 298 10.13 2.35 1.45
C CYS A 298 11.31 1.53 0.87
N SER A 299 12.50 1.56 1.49
CA SER A 299 13.65 0.74 1.08
C SER A 299 13.40 -0.74 1.30
N HIS A 300 12.85 -1.14 2.45
CA HIS A 300 12.49 -2.53 2.69
C HIS A 300 11.41 -3.04 1.72
N GLU A 301 10.39 -2.23 1.48
CA GLU A 301 9.34 -2.53 0.49
C GLU A 301 9.92 -2.71 -0.92
N TYR A 302 10.90 -1.89 -1.30
CA TYR A 302 11.61 -2.00 -2.57
C TYR A 302 12.43 -3.30 -2.67
N ASN A 303 13.17 -3.67 -1.63
CA ASN A 303 13.92 -4.93 -1.62
C ASN A 303 13.00 -6.14 -1.78
N VAL A 304 11.88 -6.16 -1.07
CA VAL A 304 10.94 -7.29 -1.14
C VAL A 304 10.28 -7.37 -2.53
N MET A 305 10.01 -6.22 -3.15
CA MET A 305 9.56 -6.16 -4.54
C MET A 305 10.63 -6.73 -5.49
N ASN A 306 11.89 -6.32 -5.37
CA ASN A 306 12.95 -6.81 -6.25
C ASN A 306 13.22 -8.30 -6.07
N ASN A 307 13.24 -8.78 -4.82
CA ASN A 307 13.35 -10.22 -4.53
C ASN A 307 12.22 -11.00 -5.20
N PHE A 308 10.98 -10.49 -5.09
CA PHE A 308 9.85 -11.11 -5.77
C PHE A 308 10.00 -11.13 -7.28
N LEU A 309 10.42 -10.03 -7.90
CA LEU A 309 10.57 -9.95 -9.36
C LEU A 309 11.68 -10.90 -9.84
N ASP A 310 12.82 -10.91 -9.16
CA ASP A 310 13.91 -11.83 -9.41
C ASP A 310 13.45 -13.30 -9.31
N GLU A 311 12.74 -13.67 -8.24
CA GLU A 311 12.17 -15.01 -8.08
C GLU A 311 11.10 -15.31 -9.15
N TYR A 312 10.21 -14.36 -9.47
CA TYR A 312 9.13 -14.55 -10.44
C TYR A 312 9.65 -14.81 -11.86
N PHE A 313 10.67 -14.06 -12.30
CA PHE A 313 11.23 -14.23 -13.65
C PHE A 313 12.21 -15.40 -13.76
N ASN A 314 12.86 -15.80 -12.66
CA ASN A 314 13.75 -16.95 -12.66
C ASN A 314 13.06 -18.29 -12.35
N THR A 315 11.81 -18.28 -11.88
CA THR A 315 11.05 -19.52 -11.66
C THR A 315 10.13 -19.83 -12.83
N SER A 316 10.06 -21.10 -13.22
CA SER A 316 9.18 -21.59 -14.30
C SER A 316 7.68 -21.60 -13.93
N GLN A 317 7.26 -20.86 -12.90
CA GLN A 317 5.90 -20.88 -12.35
C GLN A 317 4.92 -19.93 -13.06
N ASN A 318 5.28 -19.44 -14.23
CA ASN A 318 4.45 -18.53 -15.00
C ASN A 318 3.35 -19.30 -15.74
N SER A 319 2.11 -19.12 -15.30
CA SER A 319 0.94 -19.56 -16.06
C SER A 319 0.83 -18.72 -17.33
N ALA A 320 0.56 -19.35 -18.48
CA ALA A 320 0.37 -18.66 -19.74
C ALA A 320 -0.75 -17.59 -19.68
N ASN A 321 -1.70 -17.76 -18.74
CA ASN A 321 -2.81 -16.84 -18.54
C ASN A 321 -2.54 -15.76 -17.48
N PHE A 322 -1.36 -15.75 -16.83
CA PHE A 322 -1.04 -14.80 -15.77
C PHE A 322 0.36 -14.23 -15.97
N THR A 323 0.44 -13.04 -16.56
CA THR A 323 1.71 -12.43 -16.96
C THR A 323 1.98 -11.12 -16.22
N VAL A 324 3.21 -10.94 -15.75
CA VAL A 324 3.72 -9.66 -15.26
C VAL A 324 4.59 -9.00 -16.33
N HIS A 325 4.20 -7.81 -16.77
CA HIS A 325 4.96 -6.96 -17.70
C HIS A 325 5.69 -5.87 -16.92
N LEU A 326 7.00 -5.84 -17.01
CA LEU A 326 7.79 -4.75 -16.44
C LEU A 326 7.69 -3.50 -17.31
N ILE A 327 7.45 -2.36 -16.68
CA ILE A 327 7.27 -1.07 -17.34
C ILE A 327 8.26 -0.06 -16.77
N ASP A 328 9.16 0.45 -17.60
CA ASP A 328 10.09 1.51 -17.24
C ASP A 328 9.37 2.86 -17.15
N TYR A 329 9.44 3.48 -15.97
CA TYR A 329 8.84 4.78 -15.67
C TYR A 329 9.29 5.91 -16.61
N ASN A 330 10.58 5.97 -16.92
CA ASN A 330 11.15 7.04 -17.74
C ASN A 330 10.77 6.87 -19.21
N GLN A 331 10.67 5.62 -19.69
CA GLN A 331 10.34 5.34 -21.09
C GLN A 331 8.85 5.43 -21.37
N VAL A 332 7.99 4.85 -20.51
CA VAL A 332 6.54 4.74 -20.78
C VAL A 332 5.84 6.09 -20.90
N PHE A 333 6.39 7.14 -20.29
CA PHE A 333 5.82 8.48 -20.32
C PHE A 333 6.47 9.42 -21.34
N ARG A 334 7.41 8.92 -22.15
CA ARG A 334 8.14 9.69 -23.17
C ARG A 334 8.13 9.06 -24.56
N SER A 335 8.03 7.73 -24.64
CA SER A 335 8.25 6.99 -25.87
C SER A 335 6.99 6.31 -26.38
N ARG A 336 6.50 6.75 -27.55
CA ARG A 336 5.37 6.13 -28.25
C ARG A 336 5.70 4.68 -28.65
N SER A 337 6.89 4.43 -29.18
CA SER A 337 7.33 3.08 -29.56
C SER A 337 7.36 2.13 -28.37
N TYR A 338 7.81 2.61 -27.21
CA TYR A 338 7.80 1.83 -25.97
C TYR A 338 6.39 1.41 -25.55
N ILE A 339 5.40 2.33 -25.63
CA ILE A 339 4.00 2.01 -25.34
C ILE A 339 3.45 0.97 -26.31
N GLN A 340 3.73 1.14 -27.60
CA GLN A 340 3.29 0.19 -28.63
C GLN A 340 3.84 -1.22 -28.35
N GLU A 341 5.13 -1.32 -28.05
CA GLU A 341 5.81 -2.60 -27.84
C GLU A 341 5.44 -3.26 -26.51
N LYS A 342 5.53 -2.52 -25.40
CA LYS A 342 5.42 -3.08 -24.04
C LYS A 342 3.99 -3.10 -23.51
N ILE A 343 3.05 -2.36 -24.12
CA ILE A 343 1.63 -2.34 -23.71
C ILE A 343 0.73 -2.87 -24.83
N LEU A 344 0.63 -2.16 -25.96
CA LEU A 344 -0.39 -2.47 -26.99
C LEU A 344 -0.17 -3.85 -27.61
N ARG A 345 1.06 -4.17 -28.00
CA ARG A 345 1.42 -5.48 -28.57
C ARG A 345 1.17 -6.62 -27.59
N LYS A 346 1.47 -6.44 -26.30
CA LYS A 346 1.24 -7.45 -25.26
C LYS A 346 -0.25 -7.73 -25.04
N LEU A 347 -1.08 -6.70 -25.18
CA LEU A 347 -2.54 -6.83 -25.14
C LEU A 347 -3.16 -7.32 -26.46
N GLY A 348 -2.37 -7.46 -27.53
CA GLY A 348 -2.87 -7.83 -28.87
C GLY A 348 -3.71 -6.72 -29.51
N LEU A 349 -3.38 -5.46 -29.23
CA LEU A 349 -4.13 -4.29 -29.70
C LEU A 349 -3.42 -3.57 -30.84
N ALA A 350 -4.20 -2.80 -31.61
CA ALA A 350 -3.71 -2.02 -32.73
C ALA A 350 -2.76 -0.90 -32.26
N ASN A 351 -1.68 -0.69 -33.02
CA ASN A 351 -0.59 0.22 -32.66
C ASN A 351 -0.98 1.71 -32.76
N ASP A 352 -2.01 2.03 -33.54
CA ASP A 352 -2.54 3.38 -33.74
C ASP A 352 -3.26 3.94 -32.51
N LEU A 353 -3.70 3.08 -31.56
CA LEU A 353 -4.27 3.53 -30.29
C LEU A 353 -3.33 4.42 -29.46
N VAL A 354 -2.01 4.41 -29.75
CA VAL A 354 -1.05 5.31 -29.11
C VAL A 354 -1.33 6.79 -29.43
N ASP A 355 -2.02 7.10 -30.52
CA ASP A 355 -2.41 8.45 -30.91
C ASP A 355 -3.29 9.13 -29.85
N HIS A 356 -4.11 8.34 -29.13
CA HIS A 356 -4.90 8.85 -28.01
C HIS A 356 -4.03 9.40 -26.87
N ALA A 357 -2.78 8.94 -26.75
CA ALA A 357 -1.88 9.29 -25.66
C ALA A 357 -1.05 10.56 -25.91
N ASP A 358 -1.09 11.19 -27.09
CA ASP A 358 -0.17 12.30 -27.41
C ASP A 358 -0.24 13.49 -26.44
N SER A 359 -1.46 13.92 -26.12
CA SER A 359 -1.67 15.00 -25.15
C SER A 359 -1.15 14.61 -23.75
N PHE A 360 -1.36 13.34 -23.37
CA PHE A 360 -0.88 12.81 -22.10
C PHE A 360 0.66 12.76 -22.06
N LEU A 361 1.31 12.31 -23.13
CA LEU A 361 2.76 12.20 -23.23
C LEU A 361 3.42 13.58 -23.26
N LYS A 362 2.88 14.53 -24.03
CA LYS A 362 3.37 15.92 -24.05
C LYS A 362 3.34 16.54 -22.65
N LYS A 363 2.23 16.36 -21.93
CA LYS A 363 2.12 16.83 -20.53
C LYS A 363 3.13 16.12 -19.63
N SER A 364 3.25 14.79 -19.75
CA SER A 364 4.13 13.99 -18.89
C SER A 364 5.61 14.29 -19.11
N ALA A 365 6.04 14.51 -20.35
CA ALA A 365 7.41 14.88 -20.71
C ALA A 365 7.86 16.15 -20.00
N SER A 366 7.01 17.20 -20.01
CA SER A 366 7.32 18.47 -19.31
C SER A 366 7.53 18.29 -17.80
N PHE A 367 6.77 17.39 -17.16
CA PHE A 367 6.93 17.05 -15.74
C PHE A 367 8.20 16.24 -15.45
N LEU A 368 8.75 15.54 -16.45
CA LEU A 368 9.96 14.75 -16.29
C LEU A 368 11.21 15.59 -16.56
N GLU A 369 11.16 16.52 -17.52
CA GLU A 369 12.27 17.45 -17.83
C GLU A 369 12.54 18.43 -16.68
N GLY A 370 11.50 18.85 -15.95
CA GLY A 370 11.65 19.73 -14.79
C GLY A 370 12.20 19.06 -13.52
N ARG A 371 12.51 17.76 -13.53
CA ARG A 371 13.01 17.05 -12.34
C ARG A 371 14.52 17.11 -12.22
N ASN A 372 15.02 18.20 -11.67
CA ASN A 372 16.34 18.18 -11.02
C ASN A 372 16.17 17.73 -9.57
N LEU A 373 16.17 16.41 -9.37
CA LEU A 373 16.17 15.84 -8.03
C LEU A 373 17.62 15.73 -7.55
N ILE A 374 17.98 16.52 -6.55
CA ILE A 374 19.20 16.34 -5.77
C ILE A 374 18.80 15.53 -4.54
N PRO A 375 19.14 14.24 -4.45
CA PRO A 375 18.76 13.41 -3.32
C PRO A 375 19.41 13.92 -2.04
N ARG A 376 18.68 13.90 -0.92
CA ARG A 376 19.27 14.20 0.39
C ARG A 376 20.25 13.10 0.81
N GLN A 377 21.26 13.48 1.60
CA GLN A 377 22.31 12.57 2.05
C GLN A 377 21.78 11.39 2.88
N ASP A 378 20.73 11.60 3.68
CA ASP A 378 20.11 10.54 4.48
C ASP A 378 19.40 9.49 3.60
N ILE A 379 18.78 9.91 2.49
CA ILE A 379 18.21 9.00 1.49
C ILE A 379 19.30 8.18 0.80
N LEU A 380 20.41 8.84 0.39
CA LEU A 380 21.54 8.14 -0.23
C LEU A 380 22.16 7.12 0.74
N SER A 381 22.36 7.51 2.00
CA SER A 381 22.91 6.64 3.03
C SER A 381 21.99 5.44 3.30
N ALA A 382 20.66 5.65 3.31
CA ALA A 382 19.70 4.58 3.48
C ALA A 382 19.64 3.66 2.26
N TYR A 383 19.74 4.21 1.06
CA TYR A 383 19.86 3.45 -0.18
C TYR A 383 21.08 2.54 -0.14
N GLU A 384 22.25 3.07 0.20
CA GLU A 384 23.49 2.31 0.31
C GLU A 384 23.47 1.24 1.41
N ARG A 385 22.84 1.54 2.55
CA ARG A 385 22.81 0.64 3.72
C ARG A 385 21.77 -0.48 3.60
N ILE A 386 20.61 -0.20 3.02
CA ILE A 386 19.44 -1.09 3.08
C ILE A 386 19.21 -1.81 1.75
N ILE A 387 19.43 -1.16 0.60
CA ILE A 387 19.01 -1.71 -0.69
C ILE A 387 19.92 -2.87 -1.11
N ASP A 388 19.31 -3.98 -1.51
CA ASP A 388 20.02 -5.12 -2.08
C ASP A 388 20.31 -4.86 -3.58
N ARG A 389 21.50 -4.31 -3.83
CA ARG A 389 21.96 -3.99 -5.20
C ARG A 389 22.09 -5.21 -6.11
N SER A 390 22.32 -6.40 -5.55
CA SER A 390 22.42 -7.62 -6.36
C SER A 390 21.08 -7.94 -7.02
N LYS A 391 20.00 -7.74 -6.28
CA LYS A 391 18.63 -7.98 -6.72
C LYS A 391 18.10 -6.89 -7.62
N GLU A 392 18.46 -5.64 -7.35
CA GLU A 392 18.18 -4.52 -8.26
C GLU A 392 18.79 -4.74 -9.65
N ASN A 393 20.07 -5.11 -9.70
CA ASN A 393 20.76 -5.36 -10.97
C ASN A 393 20.13 -6.55 -11.73
N ALA A 394 19.71 -7.60 -11.02
CA ALA A 394 19.01 -8.73 -11.63
C ALA A 394 17.68 -8.30 -12.26
N VAL A 395 16.91 -7.44 -11.58
CA VAL A 395 15.64 -6.93 -12.11
C VAL A 395 15.83 -6.02 -13.32
N ALA A 396 16.90 -5.20 -13.33
CA ALA A 396 17.21 -4.32 -14.46
C ALA A 396 17.44 -5.11 -15.77
N GLN A 397 18.02 -6.32 -15.68
CA GLN A 397 18.23 -7.19 -16.84
C GLN A 397 16.93 -7.65 -17.51
N PHE A 398 15.81 -7.66 -16.79
CA PHE A 398 14.49 -8.02 -17.36
C PHE A 398 13.77 -6.85 -18.05
N LEU A 399 14.30 -5.62 -17.95
CA LEU A 399 13.74 -4.44 -18.64
C LEU A 399 14.23 -4.34 -20.10
N GLU A 400 15.46 -4.77 -20.35
CA GLU A 400 16.07 -4.93 -21.68
C GLU A 400 15.27 -5.95 -22.50
#